data_AF-A0A517VVS1-F1
#
_entry.id   AF-A0A517VVS1-F1
#
_cell.length_a   1.000
_cell.length_b   1.000
_cell.length_c   1.000
_cell.angle_alpha   90.00
_cell.angle_beta   90.00
_cell.angle_gamma   90.00
#
_symmetry.space_group_name_H-M   'P 1'
#
loop_
_entity.id
_entity.type
_entity.pdbx_description
1 polymer ?
#
loop_
_entity_poly.entity_id
_entity_poly.type
_entity_poly.pdbx_seq_one_letter_code
_entity_poly.pdbx_strand_id
1 'polypeptide(L)'
;MNQKSEETVENSFGTRFKIALKNLGIGIVFVIAGLFLLWHNESKILDREIRIAQAESILSENQETTTDQKENETTEDSNLSKATLFNWVLRIAGWVILFLGLATLFKPLVVLVEKIPLLGNFVGRGITVFALLSSLSLSLILVSAVWMVARPVYGAVLLLLGIVPLLILYRSGKRARLKQALKQT
;
A
#
# COMPACT_ATOMS: atom_id res chain seq x y z
N MET A 1 0.49 -24.14 48.03
CA MET A 1 0.51 -23.76 46.60
C MET A 1 0.08 -22.31 46.50
N ASN A 2 1.02 -21.41 46.19
CA ASN A 2 0.82 -19.97 46.23
C ASN A 2 0.28 -19.52 44.86
N GLN A 3 -1.04 -19.38 44.71
CA GLN A 3 -1.61 -18.74 43.52
C GLN A 3 -1.43 -17.22 43.67
N LYS A 4 -0.34 -16.71 43.10
CA LYS A 4 -0.20 -15.29 42.80
C LYS A 4 -1.17 -15.02 41.66
N SER A 5 -2.36 -14.52 41.99
CA SER A 5 -3.30 -13.98 41.01
C SER A 5 -2.56 -12.93 40.18
N GLU A 6 -2.41 -13.20 38.89
CA GLU A 6 -1.94 -12.22 37.92
C GLU A 6 -2.99 -11.10 37.87
N GLU A 7 -2.78 -10.06 38.67
CA GLU A 7 -3.51 -8.81 38.55
C GLU A 7 -3.18 -8.23 37.17
N THR A 8 -4.07 -8.46 36.21
CA THR A 8 -4.03 -7.73 34.94
C THR A 8 -4.29 -6.28 35.27
N VAL A 9 -3.22 -5.47 35.34
CA VAL A 9 -3.32 -4.02 35.49
C VAL A 9 -4.13 -3.50 34.29
N GLU A 10 -5.43 -3.35 34.47
CA GLU A 10 -6.33 -2.83 33.45
C GLU A 10 -5.95 -1.36 33.22
N ASN A 11 -5.24 -1.12 32.13
CA ASN A 11 -4.80 0.23 31.80
C ASN A 11 -6.02 1.13 31.64
N SER A 12 -6.11 2.16 32.49
CA SER A 12 -7.12 3.22 32.41
C SER A 12 -7.34 3.67 30.96
N PHE A 13 -8.60 3.86 30.59
CA PHE A 13 -9.02 4.36 29.27
C PHE A 13 -8.16 5.52 28.77
N GLY A 14 -7.85 6.49 29.64
CA GLY A 14 -7.03 7.65 29.30
C GLY A 14 -5.60 7.29 28.90
N THR A 15 -5.01 6.31 29.58
CA THR A 15 -3.68 5.77 29.26
C THR A 15 -3.70 5.11 27.88
N ARG A 16 -4.72 4.30 27.57
CA ARG A 16 -4.88 3.63 26.27
C ARG A 16 -5.08 4.63 25.13
N PHE A 17 -5.88 5.66 25.34
CA PHE A 17 -6.09 6.73 24.36
C PHE A 17 -4.81 7.53 24.10
N LYS A 18 -4.08 7.92 25.16
CA LYS A 18 -2.81 8.64 25.03
C LYS A 18 -1.75 7.81 24.31
N ILE A 19 -1.69 6.50 24.59
CA ILE A 19 -0.82 5.56 23.86
C ILE A 19 -1.21 5.51 22.38
N ALA A 20 -2.50 5.41 22.07
CA ALA A 20 -2.98 5.39 20.69
C ALA A 20 -2.65 6.70 19.95
N LEU A 21 -2.78 7.85 20.61
CA LEU A 21 -2.46 9.16 20.03
C LEU A 21 -0.96 9.35 19.78
N LYS A 22 -0.09 8.83 20.66
CA LYS A 22 1.37 8.81 20.40
C LYS A 22 1.68 7.98 19.15
N ASN A 23 1.04 6.83 19.03
CA ASN A 23 1.22 5.94 17.88
C ASN A 23 0.63 6.51 16.59
N LEU A 24 -0.34 7.42 16.66
CA LEU A 24 -0.90 8.12 15.51
C LEU A 24 0.17 8.87 14.72
N GLY A 25 1.09 9.55 15.41
CA GLY A 25 2.19 10.27 14.76
C GLY A 25 3.10 9.34 13.96
N ILE A 26 3.43 8.17 14.51
CA ILE A 26 4.20 7.13 13.79
C ILE A 26 3.44 6.65 12.54
N GLY A 27 2.12 6.54 12.64
CA GLY A 27 1.26 6.11 11.53
C GLY A 27 1.32 7.08 10.34
N ILE A 28 1.27 8.38 10.61
CA ILE A 28 1.39 9.43 9.57
C ILE A 28 2.75 9.34 8.89
N VAL A 29 3.83 9.19 9.67
CA VAL A 29 5.19 9.01 9.13
C VAL A 29 5.26 7.79 8.22
N PHE A 30 4.66 6.67 8.61
CA PHE A 30 4.61 5.47 7.78
C PHE A 30 3.81 5.67 6.50
N VAL A 31 2.68 6.40 6.54
CA VAL A 31 1.93 6.71 5.31
C VAL A 31 2.80 7.51 4.34
N ILE A 32 3.47 8.56 4.82
CA ILE A 32 4.34 9.40 3.98
C ILE A 32 5.52 8.57 3.45
N ALA A 33 6.19 7.80 4.32
CA ALA A 33 7.32 6.97 3.94
C ALA A 33 6.93 5.91 2.90
N GLY A 34 5.77 5.26 3.06
CA GLY A 34 5.27 4.27 2.13
C GLY A 34 4.94 4.86 0.76
N LEU A 35 4.29 6.04 0.72
CA LEU A 35 4.02 6.76 -0.53
C LEU A 35 5.32 7.17 -1.21
N PHE A 36 6.26 7.74 -0.45
CA PHE A 36 7.57 8.17 -0.97
C PHE A 36 8.38 7.00 -1.53
N LEU A 37 8.41 5.86 -0.82
CA LEU A 37 9.15 4.67 -1.23
C LEU A 37 8.58 4.07 -2.52
N LEU A 38 7.24 3.98 -2.62
CA LEU A 38 6.58 3.53 -3.85
C LEU A 38 6.84 4.47 -5.01
N TRP A 39 6.72 5.78 -4.79
CA TRP A 39 6.95 6.80 -5.81
C TRP A 39 8.38 6.76 -6.34
N HIS A 40 9.36 6.73 -5.45
CA HIS A 40 10.79 6.72 -5.80
C HIS A 40 11.19 5.41 -6.48
N ASN A 41 10.62 4.29 -6.07
CA ASN A 41 10.86 3.01 -6.73
C ASN A 41 10.33 3.03 -8.18
N GLU A 42 9.13 3.56 -8.38
CA GLU A 42 8.47 3.54 -9.68
C GLU A 42 9.10 4.49 -10.68
N SER A 43 9.48 5.69 -10.24
CA SER A 43 10.17 6.68 -11.09
C SER A 43 11.50 6.16 -11.62
N LYS A 44 12.28 5.42 -10.81
CA LYS A 44 13.54 4.79 -11.27
C LYS A 44 13.34 3.71 -12.34
N ILE A 45 12.17 3.10 -12.40
CA ILE A 45 11.85 2.11 -13.45
C ILE A 45 11.66 2.84 -14.78
N LEU A 46 10.92 3.95 -14.78
CA LEU A 46 10.71 4.76 -15.99
C LEU A 46 12.02 5.28 -16.57
N ASP A 47 12.92 5.77 -15.72
CA ASP A 47 14.22 6.27 -16.17
C ASP A 47 15.05 5.18 -16.85
N ARG A 48 14.93 3.92 -16.39
CA ARG A 48 15.59 2.79 -17.04
C ARG A 48 14.99 2.50 -18.41
N GLU A 49 13.67 2.52 -18.55
CA GLU A 49 13.00 2.30 -19.84
C GLU A 49 13.39 3.38 -20.87
N ILE A 50 13.40 4.65 -20.48
CA ILE A 50 13.77 5.77 -21.36
C ILE A 50 15.23 5.63 -21.82
N ARG A 51 16.15 5.27 -20.91
CA ARG A 51 17.57 5.09 -21.25
C ARG A 51 17.81 3.94 -22.20
N ILE A 52 17.03 2.86 -22.10
CA ILE A 52 17.10 1.73 -23.04
C ILE A 52 16.62 2.17 -24.42
N ALA A 53 15.46 2.83 -24.50
CA ALA A 53 14.94 3.34 -25.77
C ALA A 53 15.91 4.32 -26.45
N GLN A 54 16.58 5.17 -25.67
CA GLN A 54 17.61 6.09 -26.18
C GLN A 54 18.89 5.36 -26.63
N ALA A 55 19.30 4.30 -25.92
CA ALA A 55 20.44 3.49 -26.33
C ALA A 55 20.18 2.80 -27.68
N GLU A 56 18.97 2.29 -27.90
CA GLU A 56 18.57 1.70 -29.17
C GLU A 56 18.65 2.69 -30.34
N SER A 57 18.24 3.95 -30.14
CA SER A 57 18.38 4.98 -31.19
C SER A 57 19.84 5.32 -31.51
N ILE A 58 20.72 5.36 -30.50
CA ILE A 58 22.16 5.63 -30.69
C ILE A 58 22.84 4.47 -31.41
N LEU A 59 22.44 3.23 -31.14
CA LEU A 59 22.93 2.03 -31.84
C LEU A 59 22.46 1.98 -33.30
N SER A 60 21.24 2.44 -33.56
CA SER A 60 20.70 2.58 -34.92
C SER A 60 21.46 3.63 -35.74
N GLU A 61 21.96 4.68 -35.09
CA GLU A 61 22.76 5.75 -35.69
C GLU A 61 24.22 5.34 -35.94
N ASN A 62 24.79 4.45 -35.11
CA ASN A 62 26.20 4.02 -35.16
C ASN A 62 26.40 2.60 -35.72
N GLN A 63 25.52 2.10 -36.59
CA GLN A 63 25.59 0.71 -37.10
C GLN A 63 26.86 0.34 -37.90
N GLU A 64 27.83 1.24 -38.08
CA GLU A 64 29.19 0.90 -38.49
C GLU A 64 30.16 0.99 -37.31
N THR A 65 30.15 0.03 -36.39
CA THR A 65 31.35 -0.74 -36.02
C THR A 65 31.05 -1.73 -34.88
N THR A 66 31.54 -2.94 -35.10
CA THR A 66 31.76 -4.04 -34.14
C THR A 66 30.53 -4.73 -33.55
N THR A 67 30.09 -5.74 -34.31
CA THR A 67 29.96 -7.12 -33.84
C THR A 67 30.88 -7.42 -32.65
N ASP A 68 30.30 -7.73 -31.50
CA ASP A 68 30.77 -8.72 -30.52
C ASP A 68 29.76 -8.79 -29.36
N GLN A 69 28.70 -9.57 -29.53
CA GLN A 69 27.75 -9.91 -28.46
C GLN A 69 27.47 -11.40 -28.45
N LYS A 70 28.44 -12.18 -27.97
CA LYS A 70 28.23 -13.60 -27.68
C LYS A 70 29.09 -14.11 -26.54
N GLU A 71 29.07 -13.42 -25.39
CA GLU A 71 29.62 -13.96 -24.12
C GLU A 71 28.92 -13.46 -22.84
N ASN A 72 27.68 -12.94 -22.92
CA ASN A 72 27.02 -12.32 -21.76
C ASN A 72 25.69 -12.97 -21.31
N GLU A 73 25.24 -14.07 -21.93
CA GLU A 73 23.91 -14.64 -21.65
C GLU A 73 23.80 -15.19 -20.21
N THR A 74 24.85 -15.79 -19.65
CA THR A 74 24.76 -16.42 -18.31
C THR A 74 24.86 -15.43 -17.15
N THR A 75 25.51 -14.28 -17.33
CA THR A 75 25.71 -13.27 -16.27
C THR A 75 24.61 -12.21 -16.28
N GLU A 76 24.06 -11.84 -17.43
CA GLU A 76 22.98 -10.85 -17.54
C GLU A 76 21.67 -11.32 -16.92
N ASP A 77 21.30 -12.60 -17.10
CA ASP A 77 20.09 -13.20 -16.51
C ASP A 77 20.05 -13.09 -14.97
N SER A 78 21.22 -13.23 -14.34
CA SER A 78 21.36 -13.12 -12.89
C SER A 78 21.21 -11.68 -12.38
N ASN A 79 21.54 -10.68 -13.21
CA ASN A 79 21.46 -9.26 -12.85
C ASN A 79 20.05 -8.69 -13.14
N LEU A 80 19.43 -9.11 -14.25
CA LEU A 80 18.04 -8.77 -14.60
C LEU A 80 17.02 -9.34 -13.61
N SER A 81 17.20 -10.59 -13.18
CA SER A 81 16.34 -11.23 -12.18
C SER A 81 16.44 -10.54 -10.81
N LYS A 82 17.65 -10.19 -10.37
CA LYS A 82 17.87 -9.43 -9.12
C LYS A 82 17.21 -8.05 -9.17
N ALA A 83 17.37 -7.32 -10.27
CA ALA A 83 16.74 -6.01 -10.43
C ALA A 83 15.22 -6.10 -10.43
N THR A 84 14.67 -7.11 -11.09
CA THR A 84 13.22 -7.38 -11.11
C THR A 84 12.72 -7.71 -9.70
N LEU A 85 13.32 -8.70 -9.03
CA LEU A 85 12.93 -9.09 -7.67
C LEU A 85 13.03 -7.92 -6.69
N PHE A 86 14.09 -7.12 -6.76
CA PHE A 86 14.26 -5.94 -5.91
C PHE A 86 13.11 -4.94 -6.08
N ASN A 87 12.72 -4.63 -7.32
CA ASN A 87 11.61 -3.71 -7.59
C ASN A 87 10.27 -4.24 -7.06
N TRP A 88 10.02 -5.55 -7.18
CA TRP A 88 8.80 -6.19 -6.64
C TRP A 88 8.78 -6.18 -5.11
N VAL A 89 9.91 -6.48 -4.46
CA VAL A 89 10.04 -6.44 -3.00
C VAL A 89 9.84 -5.02 -2.48
N LEU A 90 10.39 -4.00 -3.13
CA LEU A 90 10.17 -2.61 -2.72
C LEU A 90 8.70 -2.20 -2.83
N ARG A 91 7.98 -2.66 -3.87
CA ARG A 91 6.54 -2.40 -4.00
C ARG A 91 5.73 -3.06 -2.88
N ILE A 92 6.00 -4.33 -2.60
CA ILE A 92 5.33 -5.05 -1.51
C ILE A 92 5.66 -4.38 -0.17
N ALA A 93 6.92 -4.05 0.08
CA ALA A 93 7.35 -3.35 1.29
C ALA A 93 6.67 -1.99 1.44
N GLY A 94 6.62 -1.18 0.38
CA GLY A 94 5.94 0.11 0.38
C GLY A 94 4.43 -0.01 0.65
N TRP A 95 3.77 -1.00 0.05
CA TRP A 95 2.36 -1.30 0.32
C TRP A 95 2.13 -1.74 1.77
N VAL A 96 3.00 -2.59 2.31
CA VAL A 96 2.93 -3.03 3.72
C VAL A 96 3.13 -1.84 4.66
N ILE A 97 4.12 -0.98 4.42
CA ILE A 97 4.37 0.23 5.21
C ILE A 97 3.15 1.16 5.17
N LEU A 98 2.55 1.37 3.99
CA LEU A 98 1.30 2.13 3.86
C LEU A 98 0.16 1.51 4.67
N PHE A 99 -0.04 0.21 4.54
CA PHE A 99 -1.05 -0.53 5.28
C PHE A 99 -0.88 -0.37 6.79
N LEU A 100 0.34 -0.54 7.32
CA LEU A 100 0.64 -0.34 8.74
C LEU A 100 0.39 1.10 9.18
N GLY A 101 0.74 2.07 8.34
CA GLY A 101 0.48 3.49 8.57
C GLY A 101 -1.02 3.78 8.69
N LEU A 102 -1.82 3.34 7.71
CA LEU A 102 -3.28 3.46 7.69
C LEU A 102 -3.94 2.74 8.86
N ALA A 103 -3.56 1.50 9.14
CA ALA A 103 -4.11 0.72 10.25
C ALA A 103 -3.84 1.39 11.61
N THR A 104 -2.66 1.99 11.77
CA THR A 104 -2.30 2.74 12.97
C THR A 104 -3.05 4.07 13.07
N LEU A 105 -3.36 4.70 11.93
CA LEU A 105 -4.12 5.93 11.86
C LEU A 105 -5.53 5.80 12.47
N PHE A 106 -6.16 4.63 12.30
CA PHE A 106 -7.49 4.34 12.84
C PHE A 106 -7.49 3.76 14.26
N LYS A 107 -6.33 3.45 14.87
CA LYS A 107 -6.27 2.91 16.25
C LYS A 107 -6.95 3.79 17.30
N PRO A 108 -6.75 5.13 17.33
CA PRO A 108 -7.45 5.98 18.30
C PRO A 108 -8.97 5.89 18.18
N LEU A 109 -9.49 5.72 16.97
CA LEU A 109 -10.92 5.55 16.71
C LEU A 109 -11.46 4.26 17.34
N VAL A 110 -10.71 3.16 17.29
CA VAL A 110 -11.09 1.89 17.94
C VAL A 110 -11.22 2.05 19.45
N VAL A 111 -10.25 2.71 20.08
CA VAL A 111 -10.24 2.93 21.54
C VAL A 111 -11.46 3.75 21.98
N LEU A 112 -11.90 4.71 21.17
CA LEU A 112 -13.11 5.50 21.45
C LEU A 112 -14.38 4.64 21.39
N VAL A 113 -14.47 3.71 20.44
CA VAL A 113 -15.64 2.86 20.22
C VAL A 113 -15.73 1.71 21.23
N GLU A 114 -14.61 1.33 21.87
CA GLU A 114 -14.55 0.25 22.86
C GLU A 114 -15.47 0.50 24.08
N LYS A 115 -15.86 1.75 24.35
CA LYS A 115 -16.90 2.08 25.34
C LYS A 115 -18.28 1.50 25.00
N ILE A 116 -18.49 1.03 23.77
CA ILE A 116 -19.73 0.38 23.34
C ILE A 116 -19.45 -1.12 23.15
N PRO A 117 -19.89 -1.99 24.09
CA PRO A 117 -19.48 -3.40 24.17
C PRO A 117 -19.83 -4.27 22.95
N LEU A 118 -20.79 -3.84 22.11
CA LEU A 118 -21.16 -4.54 20.87
C LEU A 118 -20.29 -4.16 19.66
N LEU A 119 -19.72 -2.95 19.63
CA LEU A 119 -19.05 -2.40 18.45
C LEU A 119 -17.54 -2.64 18.46
N GLY A 120 -16.91 -2.80 19.63
CA GLY A 120 -15.45 -2.93 19.75
C GLY A 120 -14.84 -4.02 18.85
N ASN A 121 -15.38 -5.24 18.90
CA ASN A 121 -14.84 -6.39 18.15
C ASN A 121 -15.09 -6.30 16.64
N PHE A 122 -16.23 -5.74 16.22
CA PHE A 122 -16.56 -5.54 14.80
C PHE A 122 -15.75 -4.40 14.18
N VAL A 123 -15.62 -3.29 14.90
CA VAL A 123 -14.94 -2.10 14.42
C VAL A 123 -13.43 -2.33 14.35
N GLY A 124 -12.84 -3.04 15.32
CA GLY A 124 -11.43 -3.41 15.25
C GLY A 124 -11.07 -4.24 14.01
N ARG A 125 -11.83 -5.31 13.72
CA ARG A 125 -11.60 -6.16 12.53
C ARG A 125 -12.00 -5.47 11.22
N GLY A 126 -13.07 -4.67 11.25
CA GLY A 126 -13.54 -3.93 10.07
C GLY A 126 -12.53 -2.87 9.63
N ILE A 127 -11.90 -2.18 10.58
CA ILE A 127 -10.90 -1.15 10.31
C ILE A 127 -9.63 -1.73 9.69
N THR A 128 -9.17 -2.91 10.11
CA THR A 128 -7.98 -3.53 9.49
C THR A 128 -8.26 -3.94 8.05
N VAL A 129 -9.43 -4.54 7.77
CA VAL A 129 -9.86 -4.87 6.40
C VAL A 129 -10.03 -3.60 5.56
N PHE A 130 -10.64 -2.56 6.12
CA PHE A 130 -10.80 -1.25 5.48
C PHE A 130 -9.44 -0.65 5.12
N ALA A 131 -8.49 -0.64 6.07
CA ALA A 131 -7.14 -0.12 5.87
C ALA A 131 -6.39 -0.90 4.79
N LEU A 132 -6.55 -2.23 4.73
CA LEU A 132 -5.92 -3.09 3.72
C LEU A 132 -6.46 -2.83 2.31
N LEU A 133 -7.79 -2.73 2.17
CA LEU A 133 -8.42 -2.39 0.89
C LEU A 133 -8.03 -0.97 0.44
N SER A 134 -8.02 -0.01 1.38
CA SER A 134 -7.65 1.37 1.11
C SER A 134 -6.18 1.51 0.75
N SER A 135 -5.27 0.78 1.40
CA SER A 135 -3.83 0.82 1.07
C SER A 135 -3.55 0.21 -0.29
N LEU A 136 -4.25 -0.88 -0.65
CA LEU A 136 -4.14 -1.50 -1.97
C LEU A 136 -4.62 -0.54 -3.06
N SER A 137 -5.77 0.12 -2.85
CA SER A 137 -6.30 1.12 -3.77
C SER A 137 -5.33 2.29 -3.97
N LEU A 138 -4.79 2.87 -2.88
CA LEU A 138 -3.81 3.96 -2.95
C LEU A 138 -2.53 3.53 -3.68
N SER A 139 -2.04 2.32 -3.43
CA SER A 139 -0.86 1.80 -4.12
C SER A 139 -1.09 1.64 -5.62
N LEU A 140 -2.27 1.16 -6.04
CA LEU A 140 -2.63 1.06 -7.47
C LEU A 140 -2.71 2.43 -8.15
N ILE A 141 -3.36 3.40 -7.49
CA ILE A 141 -3.49 4.77 -8.03
C ILE A 141 -2.11 5.41 -8.19
N LEU A 142 -1.22 5.21 -7.22
CA LEU A 142 0.13 5.78 -7.28
C LEU A 142 0.95 5.16 -8.43
N VAL A 143 0.92 3.83 -8.58
CA VAL A 143 1.60 3.16 -9.71
C VAL A 143 0.99 3.63 -11.04
N SER A 144 -0.33 3.71 -11.13
CA SER A 144 -1.04 4.24 -12.30
C SER A 144 -0.56 5.64 -12.70
N ALA A 145 -0.45 6.55 -11.74
CA ALA A 145 -0.02 7.93 -11.98
C ALA A 145 1.38 8.01 -12.58
N VAL A 146 2.31 7.14 -12.15
CA VAL A 146 3.68 7.10 -12.67
C VAL A 146 3.70 6.53 -14.09
N TRP A 147 3.02 5.40 -14.34
CA TRP A 147 2.98 4.76 -15.66
C TRP A 147 2.23 5.58 -16.72
N MET A 148 1.42 6.56 -16.32
CA MET A 148 0.71 7.43 -17.25
C MET A 148 1.64 8.23 -18.16
N VAL A 149 2.89 8.50 -17.73
CA VAL A 149 3.90 9.25 -18.50
C VAL A 149 4.55 8.38 -19.57
N ALA A 150 5.02 7.18 -19.22
CA ALA A 150 5.73 6.31 -20.16
C ALA A 150 4.79 5.48 -21.03
N ARG A 151 3.65 5.03 -20.48
CA ARG A 151 2.66 4.22 -21.21
C ARG A 151 1.23 4.55 -20.74
N PRO A 152 0.58 5.58 -21.32
CA PRO A 152 -0.69 6.12 -20.83
C PRO A 152 -1.83 5.10 -20.75
N VAL A 153 -1.84 4.09 -21.62
CA VAL A 153 -2.86 3.03 -21.62
C VAL A 153 -2.77 2.15 -20.36
N TYR A 154 -1.57 1.74 -19.94
CA TYR A 154 -1.39 0.93 -18.73
C TYR A 154 -1.74 1.75 -17.47
N GLY A 155 -1.36 3.03 -17.45
CA GLY A 155 -1.76 3.96 -16.40
C GLY A 155 -3.29 4.05 -16.27
N ALA A 156 -4.01 4.25 -17.37
CA ALA A 156 -5.47 4.37 -17.37
C ALA A 156 -6.19 3.11 -16.87
N VAL A 157 -5.76 1.92 -17.29
CA VAL A 157 -6.33 0.64 -16.84
C VAL A 157 -6.13 0.44 -15.33
N LEU A 158 -4.91 0.70 -14.84
CA LEU A 158 -4.59 0.60 -13.42
C LEU A 158 -5.37 1.61 -12.56
N LEU A 159 -5.62 2.81 -13.09
CA LEU A 159 -6.43 3.83 -12.42
C LEU A 159 -7.85 3.33 -12.18
N LEU A 160 -8.49 2.81 -13.24
CA LEU A 160 -9.84 2.26 -13.17
C LEU A 160 -9.91 1.14 -12.15
N LEU A 161 -8.93 0.23 -12.16
CA LEU A 161 -8.86 -0.90 -11.23
C LEU A 161 -8.65 -0.44 -9.78
N GLY A 162 -7.89 0.63 -9.55
CA GLY A 162 -7.69 1.22 -8.23
C GLY A 162 -8.95 1.85 -7.63
N ILE A 163 -9.87 2.35 -8.47
CA ILE A 163 -11.13 2.99 -8.04
C ILE A 163 -12.19 1.95 -7.60
N VAL A 164 -12.17 0.73 -8.17
CA VAL A 164 -13.13 -0.34 -7.87
C VAL A 164 -13.27 -0.65 -6.37
N PRO A 165 -12.20 -0.91 -5.60
CA PRO A 165 -12.32 -1.19 -4.17
C PRO A 165 -12.91 -0.01 -3.37
N LEU A 166 -12.61 1.25 -3.75
CA LEU A 166 -13.21 2.43 -3.14
C LEU A 166 -14.73 2.49 -3.39
N LEU A 167 -15.17 2.16 -4.61
CA LEU A 167 -16.60 2.12 -4.95
C LEU A 167 -17.35 1.01 -4.22
N ILE A 168 -16.75 -0.17 -4.08
CA ILE A 168 -17.33 -1.29 -3.32
C ILE A 168 -17.53 -0.87 -1.86
N LEU A 169 -16.51 -0.23 -1.28
CA LEU A 169 -16.54 0.25 0.10
C LEU A 169 -17.62 1.32 0.30
N TYR A 170 -17.69 2.30 -0.61
CA TYR A 170 -18.72 3.33 -0.62
C TYR A 170 -20.15 2.75 -0.74
N ARG A 171 -20.36 1.73 -1.60
CA ARG A 171 -21.68 1.09 -1.74
C ARG A 171 -22.06 0.26 -0.52
N SER A 172 -21.10 -0.40 0.14
CA SER A 172 -21.36 -1.26 1.30
C SER A 172 -21.99 -0.47 2.47
N GLY A 173 -21.50 0.75 2.73
CA GLY A 173 -22.04 1.63 3.78
C GLY A 173 -23.49 2.06 3.55
N LYS A 174 -23.92 2.24 2.29
CA LYS A 174 -25.31 2.61 1.95
C LYS A 174 -26.28 1.43 2.09
N ARG A 175 -25.86 0.23 1.69
CA ARG A 175 -26.71 -0.97 1.74
C ARG A 175 -27.02 -1.41 3.18
N ALA A 176 -26.09 -1.20 4.11
CA ALA A 176 -26.32 -1.49 5.53
C ALA A 176 -27.46 -0.63 6.13
N ARG A 177 -27.53 0.66 5.75
CA ARG A 177 -28.58 1.59 6.18
C ARG A 177 -29.95 1.25 5.60
N LEU A 178 -29.99 0.86 4.31
CA LEU A 178 -31.24 0.48 3.63
C LEU A 178 -31.88 -0.79 4.22
N LYS A 179 -31.07 -1.79 4.59
CA LYS A 179 -31.59 -3.01 5.24
C LYS A 179 -32.18 -2.74 6.62
N GLN A 180 -31.66 -1.76 7.36
CA GLN A 180 -32.22 -1.36 8.65
C GLN A 180 -33.54 -0.61 8.50
N ALA A 181 -33.65 0.29 7.50
CA ALA A 181 -34.89 1.02 7.21
C ALA A 181 -36.03 0.08 6.76
N LEU A 182 -35.74 -0.89 5.89
CA LEU A 182 -36.73 -1.87 5.42
C LEU A 182 -37.17 -2.88 6.49
N LYS A 183 -36.39 -3.07 7.57
CA LYS A 183 -36.76 -3.96 8.68
C LYS A 183 -37.68 -3.27 9.69
N GLN A 184 -37.82 -1.95 9.60
CA GLN A 184 -38.70 -1.13 10.44
C GLN A 184 -40.01 -0.72 9.74
N THR A 185 -40.20 -1.10 8.47
CA THR A 185 -41.46 -0.95 7.72
C THR A 185 -42.17 -2.30 7.65
#